data_AF-A0A7V5EMP5-F1
#
_entry.id   AF-A0A7V5EMP5-F1
#
_cell.length_a   1.000
_cell.length_b   1.000
_cell.length_c   1.000
_cell.angle_alpha   90.00
_cell.angle_beta   90.00
_cell.angle_gamma   90.00
#
_symmetry.space_group_name_H-M   'P 1'
#
loop_
_entity.id
_entity.type
_entity.pdbx_description
1 polymer ?
#
loop_
_entity_poly.entity_id
_entity_poly.type
_entity_poly.pdbx_seq_one_letter_code
_entity_poly.pdbx_strand_id
1 'polypeptide(L)'
;MEVINPAFSNLEEYFVPFDTDTIRMLRVAFTALEEDAKYTWKIGSETLHTQTVVRSHFPVHEVVPITLIVEKEPNSLCFPDDDGIDTLTRFLYTVKPSYDSIFFDDFHGYLEGNPQDTFTVSIREKILLGDSFFYIKNLERDCESSLRFTGFAYRQMLFDGESVSCNRPKGQARISTDNVNEITITYTFGYGEDKDKSFVFKGVRK
;
A
#
# COMPACT_ATOMS: atom_id res chain seq x y z
N MET A 1 15.61 -0.17 5.38
CA MET A 1 14.39 0.02 6.20
C MET A 1 13.21 0.10 5.26
N GLU A 2 12.22 -0.77 5.44
CA GLU A 2 10.93 -0.70 4.75
C GLU A 2 9.85 -0.26 5.72
N VAL A 3 8.92 0.58 5.22
CA VAL A 3 7.74 1.05 5.94
C VAL A 3 6.54 0.28 5.38
N ILE A 4 5.82 -0.45 6.22
CA ILE A 4 4.85 -1.46 5.81
C ILE A 4 3.50 -1.13 6.46
N ASN A 5 2.39 -1.01 5.74
CA ASN A 5 1.08 -0.72 6.32
C ASN A 5 0.20 -1.98 6.45
N PRO A 6 0.25 -2.77 7.54
CA PRO A 6 -0.57 -3.96 7.66
C PRO A 6 -2.07 -3.60 7.68
N ALA A 7 -2.78 -3.98 6.62
CA ALA A 7 -4.23 -3.93 6.53
C ALA A 7 -4.89 -5.03 7.38
N PHE A 8 -6.20 -4.88 7.62
CA PHE A 8 -7.07 -5.78 8.39
C PHE A 8 -6.90 -7.26 8.01
N SER A 9 -7.04 -8.16 9.01
CA SER A 9 -6.74 -9.60 9.00
C SER A 9 -7.30 -10.45 7.84
N ASN A 10 -8.29 -9.95 7.10
CA ASN A 10 -8.92 -10.68 5.99
C ASN A 10 -8.36 -10.30 4.61
N LEU A 11 -7.46 -9.31 4.54
CA LEU A 11 -6.79 -8.87 3.31
C LEU A 11 -5.26 -9.05 3.36
N GLU A 12 -4.74 -9.69 4.41
CA GLU A 12 -3.29 -9.91 4.58
C GLU A 12 -2.68 -10.66 3.40
N GLU A 13 -3.41 -11.57 2.75
CA GLU A 13 -2.92 -12.32 1.57
C GLU A 13 -2.66 -11.43 0.34
N TYR A 14 -3.31 -10.26 0.25
CA TYR A 14 -3.11 -9.30 -0.84
C TYR A 14 -2.18 -8.15 -0.45
N PHE A 15 -1.84 -8.06 0.84
CA PHE A 15 -1.00 -7.00 1.32
C PHE A 15 0.47 -7.32 0.97
N VAL A 16 0.95 -6.65 -0.06
CA VAL A 16 2.37 -6.63 -0.39
C VAL A 16 2.96 -5.35 0.20
N PRO A 17 3.95 -5.45 1.11
CA PRO A 17 4.71 -4.31 1.61
C PRO A 17 5.16 -3.40 0.46
N PHE A 18 5.18 -2.09 0.70
CA PHE A 18 5.69 -1.14 -0.27
C PHE A 18 6.38 -0.01 0.47
N ASP A 19 7.53 0.41 -0.05
CA ASP A 19 8.26 1.50 0.57
C ASP A 19 7.50 2.82 0.44
N THR A 20 7.35 3.54 1.56
CA THR A 20 6.65 4.82 1.59
C THR A 20 7.17 5.71 2.71
N ASP A 21 7.22 7.00 2.45
CA ASP A 21 7.47 8.03 3.45
C ASP A 21 6.16 8.68 3.95
N THR A 22 5.02 8.34 3.35
CA THR A 22 3.72 8.94 3.63
C THR A 22 2.69 7.88 3.94
N ILE A 23 1.97 8.05 5.06
CA ILE A 23 0.97 7.09 5.55
C ILE A 23 -0.37 7.74 5.83
N ARG A 24 -1.42 6.93 5.75
CA ARG A 24 -2.75 7.22 6.29
C ARG A 24 -2.92 6.39 7.57
N MET A 25 -3.51 6.97 8.62
CA MET A 25 -3.68 6.30 9.93
C MET A 25 -4.30 4.91 9.81
N LEU A 26 -3.50 3.87 10.05
CA LEU A 26 -3.94 2.49 10.25
C LEU A 26 -3.01 1.82 11.25
N ARG A 27 -1.87 1.34 10.77
CA ARG A 27 -0.83 0.66 11.53
C ARG A 27 0.37 0.59 10.59
N VAL A 28 1.59 0.71 11.12
CA VAL A 28 2.81 0.71 10.31
C VAL A 28 3.82 -0.23 10.95
N ALA A 29 4.33 -1.18 10.20
CA ALA A 29 5.50 -1.96 10.54
C ALA A 29 6.75 -1.31 9.92
N PHE A 30 7.83 -1.28 10.67
CA PHE A 30 9.15 -0.92 10.17
C PHE A 30 10.01 -2.17 10.27
N THR A 31 10.64 -2.54 9.16
CA THR A 31 11.46 -3.75 9.09
C THR A 31 12.88 -3.39 8.66
N ALA A 32 13.85 -3.84 9.46
CA ALA A 32 15.25 -3.83 9.10
C ALA A 32 15.49 -4.96 8.09
N LEU A 33 16.14 -4.62 6.98
CA LEU A 33 16.42 -5.56 5.89
C LEU A 33 17.65 -6.42 6.15
N GLU A 34 18.56 -5.89 6.99
CA GLU A 34 19.75 -6.62 7.38
C GLU A 34 19.36 -7.81 8.26
N GLU A 35 19.97 -8.97 8.01
CA GLU A 35 19.81 -10.18 8.80
C GLU A 35 20.99 -10.36 9.77
N ASP A 36 20.81 -11.21 10.79
CA ASP A 36 21.83 -11.56 11.78
C ASP A 36 22.53 -10.35 12.43
N ALA A 37 21.76 -9.29 12.68
CA ALA A 37 22.24 -8.07 13.32
C ALA A 37 21.50 -7.78 14.64
N LYS A 38 22.04 -6.86 15.44
CA LYS A 38 21.30 -6.21 16.53
C LYS A 38 20.62 -4.97 15.98
N TYR A 39 19.39 -4.75 16.40
CA TYR A 39 18.57 -3.63 15.94
C TYR A 39 18.29 -2.70 17.10
N THR A 40 18.37 -1.40 16.85
CA THR A 40 17.85 -0.37 17.76
C THR A 40 17.05 0.65 16.96
N TRP A 41 15.75 0.65 17.16
CA TRP A 41 14.83 1.63 16.62
C TRP A 41 14.64 2.78 17.60
N LYS A 42 14.67 4.02 17.11
CA LYS A 42 14.23 5.21 17.83
C LYS A 42 13.05 5.83 17.09
N ILE A 43 11.88 5.81 17.73
CA ILE A 43 10.61 6.31 17.17
C ILE A 43 9.98 7.22 18.22
N GLY A 44 10.05 8.53 18.03
CA GLY A 44 9.65 9.49 19.07
C GLY A 44 10.45 9.27 20.36
N SER A 45 9.75 8.96 21.46
CA SER A 45 10.36 8.64 22.76
C SER A 45 10.67 7.16 22.97
N GLU A 46 10.30 6.29 22.02
CA GLU A 46 10.46 4.85 22.16
C GLU A 46 11.81 4.36 21.62
N THR A 47 12.40 3.40 22.35
CA THR A 47 13.56 2.62 21.92
C THR A 47 13.20 1.14 21.87
N LEU A 48 13.40 0.49 20.72
CA LEU A 48 12.96 -0.89 20.47
C LEU A 48 14.07 -1.72 19.82
N HIS A 49 14.09 -3.03 20.08
CA HIS A 49 15.24 -3.88 19.73
C HIS A 49 14.93 -5.08 18.82
N THR A 50 13.75 -5.13 18.22
CA THR A 50 13.37 -6.22 17.31
C THR A 50 13.65 -5.84 15.85
N GLN A 51 13.88 -6.82 14.98
CA GLN A 51 14.10 -6.57 13.54
C GLN A 51 12.91 -5.87 12.89
N THR A 52 11.70 -6.26 13.30
CA THR A 52 10.45 -5.62 12.89
C THR A 52 9.74 -5.00 14.09
N VAL A 53 9.29 -3.76 13.97
CA VAL A 53 8.50 -3.05 14.98
C VAL A 53 7.20 -2.55 14.37
N VAL A 54 6.07 -2.69 15.08
CA VAL A 54 4.76 -2.24 14.59
C VAL A 54 4.22 -1.15 15.49
N ARG A 55 3.83 0.00 14.91
CA ARG A 55 3.29 1.16 15.61
C ARG A 55 2.05 1.72 14.94
N SER A 56 1.25 2.44 15.70
CA SER A 56 0.02 3.11 15.25
C SER A 56 -0.09 4.47 15.94
N HIS A 57 -1.10 5.26 15.58
CA HIS A 57 -1.37 6.57 16.18
C HIS A 57 -0.26 7.61 15.97
N PHE A 58 0.33 7.66 14.78
CA PHE A 58 1.24 8.74 14.41
C PHE A 58 0.50 10.09 14.37
N PRO A 59 1.15 11.19 14.80
CA PRO A 59 0.57 12.52 14.77
C PRO A 59 0.27 12.97 13.33
N VAL A 60 -0.92 13.53 13.11
CA VAL A 60 -1.40 13.96 11.80
C VAL A 60 -0.76 15.27 11.38
N HIS A 61 -0.41 15.39 10.10
CA HIS A 61 0.26 16.55 9.51
C HIS A 61 1.61 16.88 10.16
N GLU A 62 2.20 15.90 10.83
CA GLU A 62 3.53 16.00 11.41
C GLU A 62 4.49 15.05 10.68
N VAL A 63 5.76 15.45 10.70
CA VAL A 63 6.86 14.63 10.21
C VAL A 63 7.52 13.96 11.42
N VAL A 64 7.53 12.63 11.41
CA VAL A 64 8.09 11.82 12.50
C VAL A 64 9.41 11.21 12.04
N PRO A 65 10.53 11.50 12.70
CA PRO A 65 11.79 10.84 12.41
C PRO A 65 11.76 9.40 12.94
N ILE A 66 12.10 8.46 12.06
CA ILE A 66 12.26 7.03 12.34
C ILE A 66 13.73 6.71 12.15
N THR A 67 14.42 6.38 13.24
CA THR A 67 15.84 6.03 13.19
C THR A 67 16.02 4.54 13.45
N LEU A 68 16.78 3.88 12.60
CA LEU A 68 17.26 2.52 12.77
C LEU A 68 18.78 2.57 12.94
N ILE A 69 19.27 1.92 13.99
CA ILE A 69 20.69 1.63 14.20
C ILE A 69 20.83 0.11 14.09
N VAL A 70 21.78 -0.34 13.27
CA VAL A 70 22.10 -1.76 13.07
C VAL A 70 23.53 -1.99 13.52
N GLU A 71 23.76 -3.02 14.32
CA GLU A 71 25.08 -3.42 14.78
C GLU A 71 25.40 -4.87 14.35
N LYS A 72 26.56 -5.08 13.75
CA LYS A 72 27.11 -6.37 13.32
C LYS A 72 28.58 -6.51 13.70
N GLU A 73 29.13 -7.71 13.48
CA GLU A 73 30.58 -7.92 13.55
C GLU A 73 31.28 -7.07 12.46
N PRO A 74 32.27 -6.23 12.82
CA PRO A 74 32.95 -5.38 11.86
C PRO A 74 33.74 -6.16 10.80
N ASN A 75 33.65 -5.75 9.54
CA ASN A 75 34.41 -6.32 8.43
C ASN A 75 35.69 -5.54 8.16
N SER A 76 36.64 -5.64 9.10
CA SER A 76 37.96 -5.00 9.00
C SER A 76 38.84 -5.49 7.84
N LEU A 77 38.50 -6.62 7.19
CA LEU A 77 39.20 -7.12 6.00
C LEU A 77 38.89 -6.29 4.76
N CYS A 78 37.62 -5.93 4.57
CA CYS A 78 37.19 -5.10 3.44
C CYS A 78 37.24 -3.61 3.79
N PHE A 79 36.98 -3.26 5.04
CA PHE A 79 36.81 -1.89 5.53
C PHE A 79 37.57 -1.74 6.86
N PRO A 80 38.85 -1.35 6.83
CA PRO A 80 39.70 -1.32 8.04
C PRO A 80 39.16 -0.46 9.19
N ASP A 81 38.34 0.55 8.86
CA ASP A 81 37.71 1.47 9.81
C ASP A 81 36.25 1.11 10.12
N ASP A 82 35.75 -0.03 9.65
CA ASP A 82 34.40 -0.51 9.97
C ASP A 82 34.32 -0.79 11.47
N ASP A 83 33.35 -0.12 12.10
CA ASP A 83 33.03 -0.28 13.52
C ASP A 83 31.83 -1.21 13.73
N GLY A 84 31.27 -1.75 12.65
CA GLY A 84 30.13 -2.65 12.65
C GLY A 84 28.79 -1.95 12.88
N ILE A 85 28.74 -0.61 12.85
CA ILE A 85 27.52 0.16 13.18
C ILE A 85 27.07 0.98 11.97
N ASP A 86 25.81 0.81 11.58
CA ASP A 86 25.16 1.66 10.60
C ASP A 86 23.92 2.35 11.20
N THR A 87 23.68 3.61 10.80
CA THR A 87 22.55 4.41 11.29
C THR A 87 21.81 5.07 10.13
N LEU A 88 20.51 4.79 10.04
CA LEU A 88 19.62 5.36 9.04
C LEU A 88 18.46 6.08 9.72
N THR A 89 18.25 7.35 9.37
CA THR A 89 17.02 8.09 9.73
C THR A 89 16.20 8.36 8.48
N ARG A 90 14.92 7.98 8.48
CA ARG A 90 13.94 8.44 7.48
C ARG A 90 12.81 9.19 8.16
N PHE A 91 12.12 10.00 7.37
CA PHE A 91 11.06 10.88 7.84
C PHE A 91 9.72 10.36 7.35
N LEU A 92 8.80 10.13 8.27
CA LEU A 92 7.46 9.64 7.99
C LEU A 92 6.47 10.78 8.12
N TYR A 93 5.70 11.07 7.08
CA TYR A 93 4.63 12.04 7.08
C TYR A 93 3.27 11.35 7.20
N THR A 94 2.42 11.84 8.10
CA THR A 94 1.06 11.31 8.25
C THR A 94 0.04 12.27 7.65
N VAL A 95 -0.68 11.83 6.62
CA VAL A 95 -1.80 12.61 6.06
C VAL A 95 -3.08 12.37 6.86
N LYS A 96 -3.93 13.40 6.97
CA LYS A 96 -5.29 13.20 7.48
C LYS A 96 -6.04 12.23 6.56
N PRO A 97 -6.87 11.33 7.09
CA PRO A 97 -7.89 10.66 6.31
C PRO A 97 -8.78 11.74 5.65
N SER A 98 -8.51 12.07 4.40
CA SER A 98 -9.37 12.93 3.59
C SER A 98 -10.30 12.08 2.73
N TYR A 99 -11.43 12.67 2.36
CA TYR A 99 -12.30 12.18 1.30
C TYR A 99 -11.68 12.37 -0.10
N ASP A 100 -10.54 13.07 -0.19
CA ASP A 100 -9.81 13.33 -1.43
C ASP A 100 -8.66 12.32 -1.59
N SER A 101 -8.99 11.03 -1.56
CA SER A 101 -8.01 9.99 -1.85
C SER A 101 -7.52 10.14 -3.29
N ILE A 102 -6.21 10.01 -3.52
CA ILE A 102 -5.64 10.03 -4.87
C ILE A 102 -6.19 8.91 -5.76
N PHE A 103 -6.85 7.91 -5.16
CA PHE A 103 -7.51 6.84 -5.90
C PHE A 103 -8.87 7.22 -6.47
N PHE A 104 -9.55 8.26 -5.98
CA PHE A 104 -10.93 8.56 -6.40
C PHE A 104 -10.95 9.35 -7.70
N ASP A 105 -10.78 8.65 -8.81
CA ASP A 105 -10.75 9.25 -10.13
C ASP A 105 -11.09 8.25 -11.25
N ASP A 106 -11.04 8.73 -12.49
CA ASP A 106 -11.07 7.94 -13.72
C ASP A 106 -9.66 7.70 -14.24
N PHE A 107 -9.36 6.43 -14.48
CA PHE A 107 -8.09 6.00 -15.04
C PHE A 107 -8.36 5.33 -16.38
N HIS A 108 -7.88 5.96 -17.46
CA HIS A 108 -7.94 5.38 -18.80
C HIS A 108 -6.70 4.54 -19.06
N GLY A 109 -6.88 3.30 -19.53
CA GLY A 109 -5.79 2.34 -19.58
C GLY A 109 -6.16 1.07 -20.33
N TYR A 110 -5.41 0.01 -20.07
CA TYR A 110 -5.54 -1.29 -20.73
C TYR A 110 -5.16 -2.43 -19.79
N LEU A 111 -5.56 -3.66 -20.15
CA LEU A 111 -5.04 -4.86 -19.50
C LEU A 111 -3.69 -5.24 -20.11
N GLU A 112 -2.69 -5.53 -19.27
CA GLU A 112 -1.33 -5.88 -19.72
C GLU A 112 -1.32 -7.06 -20.71
N GLY A 113 -2.23 -8.03 -20.52
CA GLY A 113 -2.41 -9.17 -21.45
C GLY A 113 -3.08 -8.84 -22.78
N ASN A 114 -3.72 -7.66 -22.91
CA ASN A 114 -4.31 -7.18 -24.16
C ASN A 114 -4.24 -5.63 -24.27
N PRO A 115 -3.06 -5.07 -24.59
CA PRO A 115 -2.85 -3.62 -24.57
C PRO A 115 -3.65 -2.80 -25.60
N GLN A 116 -4.23 -3.46 -26.61
CA GLN A 116 -5.03 -2.80 -27.64
C GLN A 116 -6.47 -2.51 -27.18
N ASP A 117 -6.95 -3.25 -26.17
CA ASP A 117 -8.29 -3.08 -25.62
C ASP A 117 -8.25 -2.09 -24.44
N THR A 118 -8.48 -0.82 -24.76
CA THR A 118 -8.42 0.28 -23.79
C THR A 118 -9.78 0.61 -23.20
N PHE A 119 -9.80 0.99 -21.93
CA PHE A 119 -11.02 1.35 -21.20
C PHE A 119 -10.73 2.21 -19.98
N THR A 120 -11.79 2.78 -19.41
CA THR A 120 -11.70 3.58 -18.20
C THR A 120 -12.20 2.79 -17.00
N VAL A 121 -11.36 2.69 -15.97
CA VAL A 121 -11.73 2.21 -14.63
C VAL A 121 -12.02 3.43 -13.77
N SER A 122 -13.17 3.42 -13.09
CA SER A 122 -13.59 4.51 -12.18
C SER A 122 -13.59 4.00 -10.75
N ILE A 123 -12.88 4.66 -9.85
CA ILE A 123 -12.94 4.38 -8.42
C ILE A 123 -13.66 5.56 -7.77
N ARG A 124 -14.67 5.28 -6.94
CA ARG A 124 -15.53 6.32 -6.34
C ARG A 124 -15.86 6.01 -4.89
N GLU A 125 -16.14 7.07 -4.15
CA GLU A 125 -16.79 7.04 -2.84
C GLU A 125 -18.20 7.63 -2.98
N LYS A 126 -19.19 7.04 -2.31
CA LYS A 126 -20.52 7.62 -2.13
C LYS A 126 -20.82 7.65 -0.63
N ILE A 127 -21.30 8.79 -0.15
CA ILE A 127 -21.71 8.95 1.25
C ILE A 127 -23.23 8.75 1.32
N LEU A 128 -23.68 7.77 2.08
CA LEU A 128 -25.10 7.49 2.32
C LEU A 128 -25.36 7.44 3.83
N LEU A 129 -26.25 8.30 4.32
CA LEU A 129 -26.63 8.37 5.74
C LEU A 129 -25.45 8.56 6.72
N GLY A 130 -24.34 9.15 6.26
CA GLY A 130 -23.13 9.35 7.05
C GLY A 130 -22.08 8.24 6.90
N ASP A 131 -22.44 7.13 6.27
CA ASP A 131 -21.53 6.02 5.97
C ASP A 131 -20.93 6.16 4.57
N SER A 132 -19.65 5.80 4.46
CA SER A 132 -18.90 5.86 3.20
C SER A 132 -18.89 4.50 2.52
N PHE A 133 -19.32 4.47 1.26
CA PHE A 133 -19.36 3.28 0.41
C PHE A 133 -18.42 3.47 -0.77
N PHE A 134 -17.56 2.49 -1.01
CA PHE A 134 -16.59 2.53 -2.10
C PHE A 134 -17.01 1.63 -3.26
N TYR A 135 -16.74 2.08 -4.47
CA TYR A 135 -17.11 1.37 -5.69
C TYR A 135 -15.96 1.41 -6.69
N ILE A 136 -15.79 0.31 -7.43
CA ILE A 136 -14.94 0.28 -8.62
C ILE A 136 -15.81 -0.13 -9.79
N LYS A 137 -15.76 0.66 -10.87
CA LYS A 137 -16.45 0.36 -12.11
C LYS A 137 -15.48 -0.13 -13.17
N ASN A 138 -15.99 -1.01 -14.02
CA ASN A 138 -15.39 -1.43 -15.27
C ASN A 138 -14.13 -2.31 -15.15
N LEU A 139 -13.81 -2.86 -13.95
CA LEU A 139 -12.82 -3.95 -13.83
C LEU A 139 -13.32 -5.23 -14.54
N GLU A 140 -14.60 -5.52 -14.33
CA GLU A 140 -15.40 -6.31 -15.27
C GLU A 140 -16.18 -5.33 -16.15
N ARG A 141 -16.19 -5.58 -17.47
CA ARG A 141 -16.74 -4.63 -18.44
C ARG A 141 -18.19 -4.27 -18.11
N ASP A 142 -18.46 -2.97 -18.12
CA ASP A 142 -19.76 -2.36 -17.85
C ASP A 142 -20.36 -2.72 -16.48
N CYS A 143 -19.54 -3.17 -15.53
CA CYS A 143 -19.98 -3.57 -14.20
C CYS A 143 -19.53 -2.59 -13.11
N GLU A 144 -20.41 -2.29 -12.14
CA GLU A 144 -20.09 -1.51 -10.93
C GLU A 144 -20.07 -2.44 -9.73
N SER A 145 -18.91 -2.63 -9.11
CA SER A 145 -18.75 -3.45 -7.92
C SER A 145 -18.67 -2.57 -6.67
N SER A 146 -19.60 -2.78 -5.73
CA SER A 146 -19.43 -2.28 -4.36
C SER A 146 -18.30 -3.03 -3.66
N LEU A 147 -17.53 -2.32 -2.85
CA LEU A 147 -16.44 -2.90 -2.08
C LEU A 147 -16.90 -3.20 -0.66
N ARG A 148 -16.79 -4.47 -0.27
CA ARG A 148 -17.07 -4.92 1.11
C ARG A 148 -15.96 -4.49 2.06
N PHE A 149 -14.72 -4.63 1.63
CA PHE A 149 -13.54 -4.22 2.39
C PHE A 149 -12.67 -3.34 1.53
N THR A 150 -12.22 -2.22 2.09
CA THR A 150 -11.23 -1.35 1.46
C THR A 150 -10.19 -0.93 2.49
N GLY A 151 -8.92 -1.18 2.18
CA GLY A 151 -7.78 -0.67 2.95
C GLY A 151 -7.09 0.42 2.15
N PHE A 152 -6.86 1.59 2.73
CA PHE A 152 -6.17 2.69 2.07
C PHE A 152 -4.86 3.02 2.79
N ALA A 153 -3.76 2.88 2.07
CA ALA A 153 -2.53 3.62 2.33
C ALA A 153 -2.48 4.87 1.45
N TYR A 154 -1.37 5.62 1.48
CA TYR A 154 -1.23 6.83 0.66
C TYR A 154 -1.21 6.51 -0.85
N ARG A 155 -0.42 5.51 -1.26
CA ARG A 155 -0.27 5.08 -2.68
C ARG A 155 -0.67 3.64 -2.95
N GLN A 156 -1.31 2.97 -2.00
CA GLN A 156 -1.86 1.63 -2.17
C GLN A 156 -3.29 1.57 -1.66
N MET A 157 -4.15 0.88 -2.40
CA MET A 157 -5.50 0.53 -1.99
C MET A 157 -5.65 -0.99 -2.10
N LEU A 158 -6.16 -1.64 -1.05
CA LEU A 158 -6.61 -3.03 -1.09
C LEU A 158 -8.12 -3.05 -1.18
N PHE A 159 -8.69 -3.97 -1.94
CA PHE A 159 -10.13 -4.08 -2.09
C PHE A 159 -10.62 -5.53 -2.22
N ASP A 160 -11.81 -5.78 -1.68
CA ASP A 160 -12.60 -6.99 -1.93
C ASP A 160 -14.04 -6.57 -2.23
N GLY A 161 -14.50 -6.91 -3.43
CA GLY A 161 -15.85 -6.64 -3.88
C GLY A 161 -16.89 -7.42 -3.09
N GLU A 162 -18.14 -6.98 -3.19
CA GLU A 162 -19.31 -7.71 -2.70
C GLU A 162 -20.22 -8.19 -3.84
N SER A 163 -20.17 -7.50 -4.97
CA SER A 163 -21.08 -7.72 -6.09
C SER A 163 -20.86 -9.06 -6.77
N VAL A 164 -21.80 -10.00 -6.55
CA VAL A 164 -21.81 -11.31 -7.23
C VAL A 164 -22.02 -11.15 -8.73
N SER A 165 -22.81 -10.16 -9.16
CA SER A 165 -23.04 -9.88 -10.58
C SER A 165 -21.83 -9.28 -11.29
N CYS A 166 -20.85 -8.75 -10.55
CA CYS A 166 -19.55 -8.32 -11.09
C CYS A 166 -18.42 -9.29 -10.73
N ASN A 167 -18.77 -10.57 -10.52
CA ASN A 167 -17.83 -11.63 -10.20
C ASN A 167 -16.92 -11.38 -8.98
N ARG A 168 -17.31 -10.43 -8.11
CA ARG A 168 -16.62 -10.07 -6.86
C ARG A 168 -15.11 -9.85 -7.06
N PRO A 169 -14.68 -8.73 -7.67
CA PRO A 169 -13.27 -8.45 -7.91
C PRO A 169 -12.56 -8.20 -6.60
N LYS A 170 -11.37 -8.77 -6.42
CA LYS A 170 -10.54 -8.59 -5.23
C LYS A 170 -9.08 -8.40 -5.65
N GLY A 171 -8.36 -7.53 -4.94
CA GLY A 171 -6.97 -7.24 -5.27
C GLY A 171 -6.44 -5.94 -4.67
N GLN A 172 -5.51 -5.33 -5.40
CA GLN A 172 -4.86 -4.08 -4.99
C GLN A 172 -4.71 -3.10 -6.15
N ALA A 173 -4.75 -1.81 -5.83
CA ALA A 173 -4.39 -0.73 -6.73
C ALA A 173 -3.20 0.05 -6.16
N ARG A 174 -2.29 0.48 -7.03
CA ARG A 174 -1.08 1.21 -6.68
C ARG A 174 -0.90 2.42 -7.58
N ILE A 175 -0.64 3.57 -6.98
CA ILE A 175 -0.24 4.78 -7.71
C ILE A 175 1.28 4.76 -7.86
N SER A 176 1.77 5.06 -9.07
CA SER A 176 3.20 5.06 -9.38
C SER A 176 3.97 6.02 -8.48
N THR A 177 5.19 5.63 -8.12
CA THR A 177 6.08 6.48 -7.33
C THR A 177 6.61 7.66 -8.13
N ASP A 178 6.77 7.45 -9.43
CA ASP A 178 7.41 8.36 -10.38
C ASP A 178 6.38 9.31 -11.00
N ASN A 179 5.12 8.88 -11.12
CA ASN A 179 4.03 9.65 -11.69
C ASN A 179 2.71 9.42 -10.94
N VAL A 180 2.24 10.41 -10.19
CA VAL A 180 1.00 10.32 -9.38
C VAL A 180 -0.29 10.15 -10.19
N ASN A 181 -0.22 10.30 -11.52
CA ASN A 181 -1.33 10.06 -12.43
C ASN A 181 -1.37 8.62 -12.94
N GLU A 182 -0.33 7.82 -12.77
CA GLU A 182 -0.30 6.44 -13.22
C GLU A 182 -0.78 5.49 -12.12
N ILE A 183 -1.64 4.55 -12.50
CA ILE A 183 -2.17 3.50 -11.63
C ILE A 183 -1.87 2.12 -12.22
N THR A 184 -1.55 1.18 -11.34
CA THR A 184 -1.59 -0.26 -11.66
C THR A 184 -2.58 -0.93 -10.73
N ILE A 185 -3.54 -1.68 -11.29
CA ILE A 185 -4.52 -2.46 -10.54
C ILE A 185 -4.28 -3.93 -10.84
N THR A 186 -3.96 -4.71 -9.80
CA THR A 186 -3.79 -6.16 -9.87
C THR A 186 -4.94 -6.83 -9.15
N TYR A 187 -5.69 -7.69 -9.83
CA TYR A 187 -6.92 -8.25 -9.27
C TYR A 187 -7.26 -9.64 -9.82
N THR A 188 -8.16 -10.32 -9.12
CA THR A 188 -8.77 -11.60 -9.50
C THR A 188 -10.28 -11.52 -9.32
N PHE A 189 -11.01 -12.43 -9.94
CA PHE A 189 -12.45 -12.59 -9.71
C PHE A 189 -12.73 -13.78 -8.78
N GLY A 190 -13.72 -13.64 -7.90
CA GLY A 190 -14.18 -14.69 -7.00
C GLY A 190 -15.22 -15.64 -7.63
N TYR A 191 -15.85 -15.24 -8.73
CA TYR A 191 -16.86 -16.01 -9.46
C TYR A 191 -16.65 -15.89 -10.99
N GLY A 192 -17.49 -16.59 -11.77
CA GLY A 192 -17.49 -16.52 -13.23
C GLY A 192 -16.45 -17.43 -13.90
N GLU A 193 -16.37 -17.34 -15.23
CA GLU A 193 -15.42 -18.12 -16.06
C GLU A 193 -13.96 -17.70 -15.85
N ASP A 194 -13.76 -16.46 -15.41
CA ASP A 194 -12.47 -15.86 -15.13
C ASP A 194 -12.07 -15.94 -13.66
N LYS A 195 -12.78 -16.76 -12.88
CA LYS A 195 -12.46 -17.01 -11.48
C LYS A 195 -10.99 -17.44 -11.33
N ASP A 196 -10.33 -16.89 -10.32
CA ASP A 196 -8.93 -17.16 -9.96
C ASP A 196 -7.88 -16.79 -11.03
N LYS A 197 -8.28 -16.24 -12.19
CA LYS A 197 -7.35 -15.63 -13.14
C LYS A 197 -6.88 -14.26 -12.62
N SER A 198 -5.59 -13.99 -12.78
CA SER A 198 -4.98 -12.73 -12.40
C SER A 198 -4.97 -11.75 -13.56
N PHE A 199 -5.38 -10.52 -13.29
CA PHE A 199 -5.45 -9.41 -14.24
C PHE A 199 -4.59 -8.25 -13.75
N VAL A 200 -3.93 -7.58 -14.69
CA VAL A 200 -3.14 -6.36 -14.44
C VAL A 200 -3.64 -5.27 -15.37
N PHE A 201 -4.32 -4.28 -14.80
CA PHE A 201 -4.71 -3.05 -15.50
C PHE A 201 -3.65 -1.98 -15.26
N LYS A 202 -3.20 -1.32 -16.33
CA LYS A 202 -2.33 -0.14 -16.28
C LYS A 202 -3.09 1.04 -16.85
N GLY A 203 -3.18 2.14 -16.11
CA GLY A 203 -3.94 3.32 -16.52
C GLY A 203 -3.31 4.63 -16.10
N VAL A 204 -3.80 5.70 -16.70
CA VAL A 204 -3.42 7.08 -16.44
C VAL A 204 -4.68 7.88 -16.09
N ARG A 205 -4.59 8.75 -15.08
CA ARG A 205 -5.65 9.66 -14.64
C ARG A 205 -6.10 10.55 -15.81
N LYS A 206 -7.41 10.70 -15.96
CA LYS A 206 -8.03 11.51 -17.01
C LYS A 206 -8.28 12.95 -16.57
#